data_AF-A0A4Z2H1M0-F1
#
_entry.id   AF-A0A4Z2H1M0-F1
#
_cell.length_a   1.000
_cell.length_b   1.000
_cell.length_c   1.000
_cell.angle_alpha   90.00
_cell.angle_beta   90.00
_cell.angle_gamma   90.00
#
_symmetry.space_group_name_H-M   'P 1'
#
loop_
_entity.id
_entity.type
_entity.pdbx_description
1 polymer ?
#
loop_
_entity_poly.entity_id
_entity_poly.type
_entity_poly.pdbx_seq_one_letter_code
_entity_poly.pdbx_strand_id
1 'polypeptide(L)'
;MYEHRDPARGQQSRGAEGGTPSQTRTRRKSGSDSSFLSTMGAVLIWLRDVASVTLLKARRTLFQAAILFLVLLLLLWVSIFLYGSFYYSYMPTVSFSTPVHFFYTSDCDASESQLCSFPTANISFLKNERDQVMAFGQPYRVSLELEMPESPVNEHLGMFMVKMSCYSKGGKIVSSVGRSTMLHYRSSLLQSLSTLMFSPFFLTGMAEQKQLIDVELFSDYKTNAFQPSIGAVIEVLSRRVQIYSSQLRIHAYFTGIRYVLYNFPLTSAVLGVATNFSFLSVIVLFSYLQFIWGGIWPPNQVRVRVMMGDNTRIQQRREEARKRMDKENSQADLCAPEVIGSVTEASYFQGSDPVAGPSETAEASGADVPGAKEQEAPDCKEPEEEVGSDGLAECQEPQQGETTLRQRPAAWMSL
;
A
#
# COMPACT_ATOMS: atom_id res chain seq x y z
N MET A 1 39.62 -50.77 1.22
CA MET A 1 38.73 -50.70 0.04
C MET A 1 39.55 -50.03 -1.06
N TYR A 2 40.25 -50.75 -1.95
CA TYR A 2 39.96 -52.08 -2.54
C TYR A 2 38.57 -52.13 -3.18
N GLU A 3 38.39 -52.45 -4.47
CA GLU A 3 39.37 -52.81 -5.51
C GLU A 3 38.81 -52.52 -6.91
N HIS A 4 39.66 -52.27 -7.91
CA HIS A 4 39.26 -52.22 -9.34
C HIS A 4 40.08 -53.27 -10.10
N ARG A 5 39.42 -54.13 -10.89
CA ARG A 5 39.94 -55.45 -11.24
C ARG A 5 39.58 -55.87 -12.68
N ASP A 6 40.57 -55.85 -13.57
CA ASP A 6 40.50 -56.47 -14.90
C ASP A 6 40.60 -58.01 -14.82
N PRO A 7 40.02 -58.74 -15.79
CA PRO A 7 40.85 -59.40 -16.81
C PRO A 7 40.29 -59.25 -18.24
N ALA A 8 41.01 -59.27 -19.37
CA ALA A 8 42.31 -59.84 -19.81
C ALA A 8 42.20 -61.10 -20.71
N ARG A 9 42.42 -60.87 -22.02
CA ARG A 9 42.95 -61.77 -23.09
C ARG A 9 42.31 -63.15 -23.39
N GLY A 10 41.84 -63.27 -24.63
CA GLY A 10 41.80 -64.45 -25.50
C GLY A 10 41.37 -64.01 -26.91
N GLN A 11 41.84 -64.55 -28.04
CA GLN A 11 42.74 -65.69 -28.31
C GLN A 11 43.63 -65.36 -29.53
N GLN A 12 44.71 -66.13 -29.75
CA GLN A 12 45.75 -65.87 -30.75
C GLN A 12 45.82 -66.99 -31.80
N SER A 13 46.10 -66.66 -33.07
CA SER A 13 46.60 -67.63 -34.04
C SER A 13 47.59 -66.99 -35.04
N ARG A 14 48.46 -67.83 -35.60
CA ARG A 14 49.43 -67.52 -36.68
C ARG A 14 48.74 -67.67 -38.04
N GLY A 15 49.18 -67.09 -39.16
CA GLY A 15 50.36 -66.26 -39.43
C GLY A 15 50.99 -66.64 -40.78
N ALA A 16 51.24 -65.68 -41.67
CA ALA A 16 51.91 -65.85 -42.96
C ALA A 16 52.48 -64.50 -43.46
N GLU A 17 53.45 -64.54 -44.38
CA GLU A 17 54.24 -63.40 -44.82
C GLU A 17 53.78 -62.78 -46.16
N GLY A 18 54.19 -61.53 -46.39
CA GLY A 18 54.64 -61.08 -47.73
C GLY A 18 53.65 -60.28 -48.60
N GLY A 19 54.13 -59.14 -49.12
CA GLY A 19 53.70 -58.61 -50.43
C GLY A 19 52.71 -57.44 -50.45
N THR A 20 53.23 -56.22 -50.37
CA THR A 20 52.63 -55.03 -51.03
C THR A 20 53.35 -54.77 -52.38
N PRO A 21 52.79 -53.96 -53.29
CA PRO A 21 51.36 -53.75 -53.58
C PRO A 21 51.06 -53.89 -55.10
N SER A 22 49.78 -53.98 -55.48
CA SER A 22 49.36 -53.57 -56.83
C SER A 22 47.95 -52.98 -56.84
N GLN A 23 47.79 -51.86 -57.55
CA GLN A 23 46.47 -51.28 -57.82
C GLN A 23 45.83 -52.00 -59.00
N THR A 24 44.55 -52.33 -58.95
CA THR A 24 43.77 -52.64 -60.17
C THR A 24 42.38 -52.01 -60.08
N ARG A 25 42.05 -51.19 -61.08
CA ARG A 25 40.89 -50.30 -61.12
C ARG A 25 39.69 -50.99 -61.80
N THR A 26 38.94 -51.83 -61.08
CA THR A 26 37.73 -52.47 -61.63
C THR A 26 36.44 -51.75 -61.24
N ARG A 27 35.97 -50.87 -62.14
CA ARG A 27 34.64 -50.23 -62.07
C ARG A 27 33.54 -51.27 -62.34
N ARG A 28 32.80 -51.71 -61.32
CA ARG A 28 31.53 -52.44 -61.50
C ARG A 28 30.37 -51.70 -60.83
N LYS A 29 29.21 -51.75 -61.49
CA LYS A 29 27.99 -50.99 -61.21
C LYS A 29 26.94 -51.97 -60.70
N SER A 30 26.48 -51.85 -59.45
CA SER A 30 25.37 -52.64 -58.89
C SER A 30 24.82 -52.00 -57.61
N GLY A 31 23.57 -52.32 -57.24
CA GLY A 31 22.89 -51.86 -56.02
C GLY A 31 22.26 -50.47 -56.15
N SER A 32 20.97 -50.41 -56.50
CA SER A 32 20.20 -49.15 -56.47
C SER A 32 19.62 -48.85 -55.09
N ASP A 33 19.73 -49.81 -54.17
CA ASP A 33 18.89 -49.93 -52.97
C ASP A 33 19.56 -49.37 -51.70
N SER A 34 20.88 -49.14 -51.76
CA SER A 34 21.66 -48.51 -50.68
C SER A 34 21.37 -47.02 -50.51
N SER A 35 20.89 -46.37 -51.58
CA SER A 35 20.55 -44.94 -51.60
C SER A 35 19.41 -44.61 -50.63
N PHE A 36 18.33 -45.38 -50.68
CA PHE A 36 17.10 -45.15 -49.91
C PHE A 36 17.30 -45.37 -48.40
N LEU A 37 18.07 -46.39 -48.02
CA LEU A 37 18.39 -46.64 -46.62
C LEU A 37 19.31 -45.55 -46.05
N SER A 38 20.24 -45.03 -46.87
CA SER A 38 21.14 -43.93 -46.50
C SER A 38 20.39 -42.61 -46.33
N THR A 39 19.46 -42.27 -47.23
CA THR A 39 18.64 -41.05 -47.10
C THR A 39 17.68 -41.14 -45.92
N MET A 40 17.07 -42.31 -45.63
CA MET A 40 16.29 -42.51 -44.40
C MET A 40 17.15 -42.32 -43.14
N GLY A 41 18.38 -42.83 -43.11
CA GLY A 41 19.32 -42.61 -42.02
C GLY A 41 19.65 -41.12 -41.81
N ALA A 42 19.94 -40.40 -42.89
CA ALA A 42 20.20 -38.96 -42.84
C ALA A 42 18.98 -38.15 -42.34
N VAL A 43 17.76 -38.50 -42.78
CA VAL A 43 16.51 -37.87 -42.32
C VAL A 43 16.26 -38.16 -40.85
N LEU A 44 16.53 -39.38 -40.36
CA LEU A 44 16.38 -39.71 -38.93
C LEU A 44 17.39 -38.97 -38.04
N ILE A 45 18.63 -38.78 -38.50
CA ILE A 45 19.64 -37.95 -37.80
C ILE A 45 19.19 -36.48 -37.79
N TRP A 46 18.76 -35.94 -38.93
CA TRP A 46 18.26 -34.57 -39.04
C TRP A 46 17.04 -34.33 -38.14
N LEU A 47 16.08 -35.28 -38.09
CA LEU A 47 14.93 -35.24 -37.18
C LEU A 47 15.38 -35.27 -35.71
N ARG A 48 16.38 -36.07 -35.36
CA ARG A 48 16.94 -36.14 -33.99
C ARG A 48 17.62 -34.83 -33.58
N ASP A 49 18.39 -34.22 -34.48
CA ASP A 49 19.07 -32.95 -34.22
C ASP A 49 18.06 -31.79 -34.12
N VAL A 50 17.10 -31.72 -35.04
CA VAL A 50 15.98 -30.76 -34.98
C VAL A 50 15.14 -30.97 -33.70
N ALA A 51 14.87 -32.20 -33.29
CA ALA A 51 14.18 -32.50 -32.04
C ALA A 51 15.00 -32.05 -30.82
N SER A 52 16.32 -32.24 -30.81
CA SER A 52 17.18 -31.80 -29.71
C SER A 52 17.21 -30.27 -29.58
N VAL A 53 17.33 -29.55 -30.71
CA VAL A 53 17.38 -28.09 -30.75
C VAL A 53 16.02 -27.47 -30.45
N THR A 54 14.92 -28.07 -30.92
CA THR A 54 13.56 -27.62 -30.56
C THR A 54 13.24 -27.91 -29.10
N LEU A 55 13.63 -29.06 -28.54
CA LEU A 55 13.45 -29.37 -27.11
C LEU A 55 14.27 -28.45 -26.21
N LEU A 56 15.52 -28.12 -26.58
CA LEU A 56 16.33 -27.13 -25.85
C LEU A 56 15.74 -25.72 -25.91
N LYS A 57 15.23 -25.29 -27.07
CA LYS A 57 14.51 -24.02 -27.22
C LYS A 57 13.21 -24.00 -26.41
N ALA A 58 12.39 -25.06 -26.52
CA ALA A 58 11.14 -25.21 -25.80
C ALA A 58 11.35 -25.22 -24.28
N ARG A 59 12.37 -25.93 -23.78
CA ARG A 59 12.73 -25.89 -22.35
C ARG A 59 13.11 -24.47 -21.89
N ARG A 60 13.82 -23.70 -22.73
CA ARG A 60 14.17 -22.30 -22.43
C ARG A 60 12.95 -21.38 -22.44
N THR A 61 12.07 -21.49 -23.44
CA THR A 61 10.85 -20.66 -23.51
C THR A 61 9.84 -21.04 -22.43
N LEU A 62 9.72 -22.32 -22.06
CA LEU A 62 8.91 -22.77 -20.92
C LEU A 62 9.44 -22.21 -19.59
N PHE A 63 10.75 -22.22 -19.35
CA PHE A 63 11.30 -21.56 -18.16
C PHE A 63 11.08 -20.04 -18.16
N GLN A 64 11.25 -19.37 -19.31
CA GLN A 64 10.97 -17.93 -19.43
C GLN A 64 9.48 -17.61 -19.21
N ALA A 65 8.57 -18.40 -19.78
CA ALA A 65 7.13 -18.27 -19.58
C ALA A 65 6.73 -18.56 -18.12
N ALA A 66 7.32 -19.56 -17.47
CA ALA A 66 7.08 -19.87 -16.06
C ALA A 66 7.57 -18.75 -15.13
N ILE A 67 8.73 -18.15 -15.42
CA ILE A 67 9.25 -16.98 -14.67
C ILE A 67 8.33 -15.77 -14.88
N LEU A 68 7.93 -15.47 -16.12
CA LEU A 68 6.98 -14.38 -16.41
C LEU A 68 5.63 -14.60 -15.71
N PHE A 69 5.09 -15.82 -15.76
CA PHE A 69 3.84 -16.18 -15.08
C PHE A 69 3.95 -16.03 -13.55
N LEU A 70 5.06 -16.47 -12.94
CA LEU A 70 5.32 -16.29 -11.51
C LEU A 70 5.45 -14.81 -11.13
N VAL A 71 6.10 -13.99 -11.96
CA VAL A 71 6.18 -12.53 -11.78
C VAL A 71 4.80 -11.88 -11.90
N LEU A 72 3.97 -12.28 -12.87
CA LEU A 72 2.60 -11.78 -13.04
C LEU A 72 1.70 -12.18 -11.86
N LEU A 73 1.81 -13.40 -11.33
CA LEU A 73 1.11 -13.83 -10.12
C LEU A 73 1.56 -13.03 -8.89
N LEU A 74 2.86 -12.78 -8.73
CA LEU A 74 3.39 -11.97 -7.63
C LEU A 74 2.91 -10.51 -7.73
N LEU A 75 2.93 -9.92 -8.94
CA LEU A 75 2.40 -8.58 -9.19
C LEU A 75 0.89 -8.49 -8.89
N LEU A 76 0.11 -9.50 -9.26
CA LEU A 76 -1.31 -9.58 -8.93
C LEU A 76 -1.54 -9.70 -7.42
N TRP A 77 -0.77 -10.54 -6.73
CA TRP A 77 -0.85 -10.71 -5.28
C TRP A 77 -0.51 -9.41 -4.53
N VAL A 78 0.59 -8.73 -4.90
CA VAL A 78 0.97 -7.43 -4.34
C VAL A 78 -0.08 -6.35 -4.65
N SER A 79 -0.67 -6.36 -5.85
CA SER A 79 -1.75 -5.44 -6.23
C SER A 79 -3.01 -5.61 -5.37
N ILE A 80 -3.43 -6.86 -5.15
CA ILE A 80 -4.57 -7.21 -4.28
C ILE A 80 -4.28 -6.82 -2.83
N PHE A 81 -3.07 -7.12 -2.33
CA PHE A 81 -2.65 -6.72 -0.98
C PHE A 81 -2.68 -5.20 -0.81
N LEU A 82 -2.12 -4.44 -1.76
CA LEU A 82 -2.08 -2.97 -1.73
C LEU A 82 -3.49 -2.36 -1.77
N TYR A 83 -4.41 -2.89 -2.59
CA TYR A 83 -5.82 -2.48 -2.56
C TYR A 83 -6.49 -2.81 -1.23
N GLY A 84 -6.24 -4.01 -0.68
CA GLY A 84 -6.78 -4.42 0.63
C GLY A 84 -6.31 -3.52 1.77
N SER A 85 -5.01 -3.23 1.84
CA SER A 85 -4.44 -2.30 2.83
C SER A 85 -5.02 -0.89 2.68
N PHE A 86 -5.18 -0.39 1.45
CA PHE A 86 -5.84 0.90 1.21
C PHE A 86 -7.29 0.88 1.68
N TYR A 87 -8.07 -0.13 1.32
CA TYR A 87 -9.48 -0.27 1.70
C TYR A 87 -9.65 -0.27 3.22
N TYR A 88 -8.96 -1.15 3.95
CA TYR A 88 -9.07 -1.25 5.41
C TYR A 88 -8.49 -0.04 6.17
N SER A 89 -7.54 0.69 5.58
CA SER A 89 -6.99 1.91 6.20
C SER A 89 -7.86 3.15 5.94
N TYR A 90 -8.48 3.24 4.76
CA TYR A 90 -9.23 4.43 4.33
C TYR A 90 -10.72 4.39 4.67
N MET A 91 -11.31 3.19 4.83
CA MET A 91 -12.75 2.97 5.01
C MET A 91 -13.09 2.70 6.49
N PRO A 92 -13.73 3.64 7.21
CA PRO A 92 -14.07 3.46 8.62
C PRO A 92 -15.30 2.58 8.80
N THR A 93 -15.66 2.32 10.07
CA THR A 93 -16.90 1.67 10.51
C THR A 93 -18.14 2.22 9.77
N VAL A 94 -18.74 1.38 8.92
CA VAL A 94 -19.85 1.76 8.01
C VAL A 94 -21.17 1.99 8.73
N SER A 95 -21.48 1.12 9.69
CA SER A 95 -22.70 1.14 10.47
C SER A 95 -22.48 0.44 11.81
N PHE A 96 -23.10 0.97 12.86
CA PHE A 96 -23.11 0.38 14.19
C PHE A 96 -24.53 0.47 14.76
N SER A 97 -25.00 -0.64 15.33
CA SER A 97 -26.31 -0.73 15.98
C SER A 97 -26.14 -1.26 17.38
N THR A 98 -26.67 -0.56 18.38
CA THR A 98 -26.74 -1.03 19.77
C THR A 98 -28.18 -1.08 20.26
N PRO A 99 -28.57 -2.11 21.02
CA PRO A 99 -29.81 -2.07 21.76
C PRO A 99 -29.75 -0.94 22.79
N VAL A 100 -30.87 -0.24 22.95
CA VAL A 100 -31.08 0.83 23.90
C VAL A 100 -32.06 0.31 24.94
N HIS A 101 -31.60 0.15 26.18
CA HIS A 101 -32.40 -0.33 27.29
C HIS A 101 -32.79 0.85 28.17
N PHE A 102 -34.07 1.22 28.12
CA PHE A 102 -34.62 2.26 28.99
C PHE A 102 -34.80 1.75 30.42
N PHE A 103 -34.31 2.54 31.37
CA PHE A 103 -34.63 2.44 32.78
C PHE A 103 -35.48 3.65 33.20
N TYR A 104 -36.11 3.53 34.36
CA TYR A 104 -36.91 4.56 35.00
C TYR A 104 -36.65 4.50 36.50
N THR A 105 -36.62 5.66 37.15
CA THR A 105 -36.56 5.74 38.62
C THR A 105 -37.97 5.62 39.20
N SER A 106 -38.08 4.91 40.32
CA SER A 106 -39.32 4.68 41.09
C SER A 106 -39.24 5.31 42.48
N ASP A 107 -38.55 6.45 42.57
CA ASP A 107 -38.14 7.18 43.77
C ASP A 107 -39.13 8.30 44.12
N CYS A 108 -40.43 8.00 43.98
CA CYS A 108 -41.51 8.97 43.96
C CYS A 108 -42.71 8.53 44.81
N ASP A 109 -43.51 9.50 45.24
CA ASP A 109 -44.73 9.24 46.02
C ASP A 109 -45.72 8.38 45.23
N ALA A 110 -46.20 7.30 45.84
CA ALA A 110 -47.08 6.29 45.23
C ALA A 110 -48.54 6.76 45.05
N SER A 111 -48.77 8.05 44.83
CA SER A 111 -50.08 8.68 44.69
C SER A 111 -50.69 8.56 43.28
N GLU A 112 -49.88 8.30 42.25
CA GLU A 112 -50.35 8.00 40.89
C GLU A 112 -49.80 6.66 40.37
N SER A 113 -50.63 5.94 39.62
CA SER A 113 -50.32 4.64 39.00
C SER A 113 -49.51 4.76 37.69
N GLN A 114 -48.65 5.77 37.58
CA GLN A 114 -47.90 6.13 36.37
C GLN A 114 -46.39 6.15 36.63
N LEU A 115 -45.57 6.03 35.59
CA LEU A 115 -44.13 6.23 35.73
C LEU A 115 -43.86 7.70 36.10
N CYS A 116 -43.10 7.93 37.18
CA CYS A 116 -42.81 9.27 37.67
C CYS A 116 -41.69 9.98 36.89
N SER A 117 -40.72 9.20 36.43
CA SER A 117 -39.57 9.64 35.64
C SER A 117 -39.82 9.42 34.15
N PHE A 118 -39.04 10.13 33.32
CA PHE A 118 -38.99 9.85 31.88
C PHE A 118 -38.11 8.61 31.63
N PRO A 119 -38.51 7.69 30.72
CA PRO A 119 -37.66 6.59 30.30
C PRO A 119 -36.32 7.12 29.79
N THR A 120 -35.23 6.74 30.47
CA THR A 120 -33.87 7.18 30.15
C THR A 120 -32.98 5.97 29.91
N ALA A 121 -32.03 6.10 28.97
CA ALA A 121 -31.08 5.05 28.63
C ALA A 121 -29.69 5.67 28.49
N ASN A 122 -28.67 5.01 29.04
CA ASN A 122 -27.29 5.40 28.88
C ASN A 122 -26.57 4.35 28.03
N ILE A 123 -25.90 4.80 26.96
CA ILE A 123 -25.22 3.93 26.00
C ILE A 123 -23.79 4.40 25.74
N SER A 124 -22.87 3.46 25.54
CA SER A 124 -21.49 3.74 25.17
C SER A 124 -21.25 3.57 23.66
N PHE A 125 -20.37 4.43 23.13
CA PHE A 125 -19.80 4.36 21.78
C PHE A 125 -18.40 3.73 21.79
N LEU A 126 -18.09 2.94 22.83
CA LEU A 126 -16.83 2.23 23.01
C LEU A 126 -17.08 0.72 22.85
N LYS A 127 -16.73 0.18 21.70
CA LYS A 127 -16.71 -1.27 21.47
C LYS A 127 -15.61 -1.88 22.35
N ASN A 128 -15.98 -2.89 23.14
CA ASN A 128 -15.10 -3.55 24.12
C ASN A 128 -14.36 -2.56 25.04
N GLU A 129 -15.03 -1.44 25.40
CA GLU A 129 -14.52 -0.33 26.22
C GLU A 129 -13.28 0.41 25.72
N ARG A 130 -12.78 0.10 24.52
CA ARG A 130 -11.50 0.63 23.99
C ARG A 130 -11.63 1.24 22.60
N ASP A 131 -12.33 0.58 21.70
CA ASP A 131 -12.41 0.98 20.29
C ASP A 131 -13.58 1.96 20.11
N GLN A 132 -13.29 3.19 19.68
CA GLN A 132 -14.34 4.17 19.38
C GLN A 132 -15.11 3.77 18.12
N VAL A 133 -16.44 3.75 18.22
CA VAL A 133 -17.36 3.37 17.14
C VAL A 133 -17.33 4.35 15.97
N MET A 134 -17.15 5.64 16.25
CA MET A 134 -17.17 6.73 15.27
C MET A 134 -15.75 7.25 14.99
N ALA A 135 -15.39 7.36 13.71
CA ALA A 135 -14.14 7.99 13.29
C ALA A 135 -14.20 9.53 13.43
N PHE A 136 -13.09 10.15 13.81
CA PHE A 136 -13.00 11.61 13.95
C PHE A 136 -13.24 12.33 12.62
N GLY A 137 -13.99 13.43 12.65
CA GLY A 137 -14.31 14.27 11.48
C GLY A 137 -15.19 13.63 10.40
N GLN A 138 -15.42 12.31 10.42
CA GLN A 138 -16.35 11.64 9.52
C GLN A 138 -17.81 12.02 9.89
N PRO A 139 -18.65 12.42 8.92
CA PRO A 139 -20.07 12.63 9.15
C PRO A 139 -20.82 11.30 9.37
N TYR A 140 -21.68 11.25 10.39
CA TYR A 140 -22.54 10.12 10.74
C TYR A 140 -24.00 10.57 10.88
N ARG A 141 -24.93 9.82 10.27
CA ARG A 141 -26.37 9.90 10.56
C ARG A 141 -26.66 9.02 11.76
N VAL A 142 -27.34 9.56 12.76
CA VAL A 142 -27.72 8.88 14.00
C VAL A 142 -29.23 8.89 14.11
N SER A 143 -29.85 7.71 14.09
CA SER A 143 -31.29 7.55 14.33
C SER A 143 -31.58 6.52 15.41
N LEU A 144 -32.71 6.70 16.09
CA LEU A 144 -33.21 5.78 17.09
C LEU A 144 -34.46 5.09 16.54
N GLU A 145 -34.40 3.77 16.42
CA GLU A 145 -35.58 2.96 16.13
C GLU A 145 -36.27 2.58 17.44
N LEU A 146 -37.56 2.87 17.52
CA LEU A 146 -38.44 2.50 18.63
C LEU A 146 -39.42 1.42 18.15
N GLU A 147 -39.48 0.29 18.86
CA GLU A 147 -40.45 -0.79 18.65
C GLU A 147 -41.59 -0.63 19.67
N MET A 148 -42.79 -0.31 19.19
CA MET A 148 -43.92 0.10 20.03
C MET A 148 -45.21 -0.65 19.66
N PRO A 149 -46.03 -1.10 20.63
CA PRO A 149 -47.36 -1.65 20.34
C PRO A 149 -48.34 -0.58 19.84
N GLU A 150 -49.30 -1.01 19.02
CA GLU A 150 -50.53 -0.24 18.71
C GLU A 150 -51.53 -0.32 19.89
N SER A 151 -51.08 0.05 21.10
CA SER A 151 -51.93 0.09 22.29
C SER A 151 -52.74 1.40 22.35
N PRO A 152 -53.92 1.43 23.00
CA PRO A 152 -54.72 2.66 23.12
C PRO A 152 -53.98 3.76 23.92
N VAL A 153 -53.04 3.38 24.79
CA VAL A 153 -52.18 4.34 25.52
C VAL A 153 -51.20 5.02 24.57
N ASN A 154 -50.59 4.27 23.63
CA ASN A 154 -49.71 4.81 22.61
C ASN A 154 -50.48 5.58 21.51
N GLU A 155 -51.67 5.13 21.12
CA GLU A 155 -52.50 5.82 20.12
C GLU A 155 -52.94 7.19 20.64
N HIS A 156 -53.40 7.27 21.89
CA HIS A 156 -53.83 8.52 22.53
C HIS A 156 -52.66 9.37 23.07
N LEU A 157 -51.41 8.92 22.98
CA LEU A 157 -50.24 9.70 23.41
C LEU A 157 -49.97 10.90 22.49
N GLY A 158 -50.29 10.79 21.19
CA GLY A 158 -49.98 11.82 20.21
C GLY A 158 -48.48 12.02 20.00
N MET A 159 -48.07 13.27 19.77
CA MET A 159 -46.66 13.63 19.60
C MET A 159 -45.91 13.58 20.93
N PHE A 160 -44.80 12.85 20.98
CA PHE A 160 -43.85 12.85 22.09
C PHE A 160 -42.45 13.26 21.60
N MET A 161 -41.58 13.70 22.51
CA MET A 161 -40.22 14.13 22.15
C MET A 161 -39.18 13.11 22.61
N VAL A 162 -38.25 12.78 21.73
CA VAL A 162 -37.03 12.03 22.05
C VAL A 162 -35.87 13.02 22.08
N LYS A 163 -35.09 12.98 23.16
CA LYS A 163 -33.90 13.80 23.37
C LYS A 163 -32.67 12.90 23.47
N MET A 164 -31.55 13.34 22.88
CA MET A 164 -30.27 12.64 22.91
C MET A 164 -29.16 13.63 23.24
N SER A 165 -28.36 13.30 24.25
CA SER A 165 -27.25 14.12 24.75
C SER A 165 -25.95 13.30 24.77
N CYS A 166 -25.02 13.57 23.85
CA CYS A 166 -23.72 12.91 23.79
C CYS A 166 -22.75 13.55 24.80
N TYR A 167 -21.96 12.72 25.49
CA TYR A 167 -21.00 13.16 26.51
C TYR A 167 -19.58 12.64 26.27
N SER A 168 -18.59 13.33 26.85
CA SER A 168 -17.16 13.00 26.74
C SER A 168 -16.57 12.45 28.06
N LYS A 169 -15.25 12.26 28.13
CA LYS A 169 -14.55 11.94 29.38
C LYS A 169 -14.85 13.02 30.43
N GLY A 170 -15.22 12.60 31.64
CA GLY A 170 -15.67 13.51 32.70
C GLY A 170 -17.13 13.96 32.60
N GLY A 171 -17.97 13.32 31.78
CA GLY A 171 -19.44 13.52 31.79
C GLY A 171 -19.94 14.82 31.16
N LYS A 172 -19.06 15.75 30.78
CA LYS A 172 -19.44 16.99 30.06
C LYS A 172 -20.15 16.64 28.75
N ILE A 173 -21.38 17.16 28.61
CA ILE A 173 -22.18 17.09 27.38
C ILE A 173 -21.43 17.85 26.27
N VAL A 174 -21.29 17.22 25.10
CA VAL A 174 -20.64 17.78 23.90
C VAL A 174 -21.69 18.35 22.94
N SER A 175 -22.84 17.69 22.87
CA SER A 175 -23.90 17.97 21.90
C SER A 175 -25.23 17.40 22.40
N SER A 176 -26.33 18.12 22.20
CA SER A 176 -27.68 17.66 22.54
C SER A 176 -28.63 17.95 21.37
N VAL A 177 -29.61 17.09 21.14
CA VAL A 177 -30.69 17.28 20.16
C VAL A 177 -32.02 16.77 20.70
N GLY A 178 -33.12 17.43 20.34
CA GLY A 178 -34.49 16.97 20.58
C GLY A 178 -35.23 16.82 19.26
N ARG A 179 -36.06 15.77 19.14
CA ARG A 179 -36.93 15.50 17.98
C ARG A 179 -38.31 15.10 18.46
N SER A 180 -39.35 15.72 17.92
CA SER A 180 -40.71 15.18 18.04
C SER A 180 -40.88 13.95 17.14
N THR A 181 -41.69 13.01 17.60
CA THR A 181 -42.13 11.83 16.85
C THR A 181 -43.53 11.43 17.32
N MET A 182 -44.19 10.52 16.60
CA MET A 182 -45.55 10.06 16.89
C MET A 182 -45.76 8.65 16.32
N LEU A 183 -46.61 7.84 16.96
CA LEU A 183 -47.11 6.59 16.37
C LEU A 183 -47.89 6.92 15.09
N HIS A 184 -47.63 6.25 13.97
CA HIS A 184 -48.28 6.56 12.70
C HIS A 184 -49.78 6.23 12.80
N TYR A 185 -50.61 7.26 12.74
CA TYR A 185 -52.06 7.14 12.91
C TYR A 185 -52.69 6.16 11.90
N ARG A 186 -53.54 5.27 12.42
CA ARG A 186 -54.42 4.38 11.68
C ARG A 186 -55.84 4.59 12.20
N SER A 187 -56.84 4.61 11.32
CA SER A 187 -58.24 4.70 11.77
C SER A 187 -58.70 3.36 12.35
N SER A 188 -59.63 3.40 13.30
CA SER A 188 -60.19 2.19 13.94
C SER A 188 -60.82 1.20 12.96
N LEU A 189 -61.41 1.69 11.87
CA LEU A 189 -61.90 0.86 10.76
C LEU A 189 -60.74 0.17 10.03
N LEU A 190 -59.62 0.86 9.78
CA LEU A 190 -58.44 0.29 9.14
C LEU A 190 -57.72 -0.71 10.05
N GLN A 191 -57.60 -0.41 11.35
CA GLN A 191 -57.12 -1.35 12.37
C GLN A 191 -57.96 -2.63 12.39
N SER A 192 -59.29 -2.49 12.41
CA SER A 192 -60.24 -3.62 12.43
C SER A 192 -60.14 -4.46 11.15
N LEU A 193 -60.11 -3.82 9.98
CA LEU A 193 -59.98 -4.51 8.69
C LEU A 193 -58.61 -5.21 8.55
N SER A 194 -57.53 -4.56 8.96
CA SER A 194 -56.18 -5.14 8.99
C SER A 194 -56.14 -6.35 9.93
N THR A 195 -56.67 -6.22 11.14
CA THR A 195 -56.72 -7.30 12.14
C THR A 195 -57.55 -8.49 11.65
N LEU A 196 -58.66 -8.25 10.94
CA LEU A 196 -59.46 -9.30 10.33
C LEU A 196 -58.71 -10.00 9.18
N MET A 197 -58.15 -9.23 8.24
CA MET A 197 -57.46 -9.76 7.04
C MET A 197 -56.19 -10.54 7.38
N PHE A 198 -55.42 -10.07 8.37
CA PHE A 198 -54.20 -10.74 8.85
C PHE A 198 -54.43 -11.63 10.08
N SER A 199 -55.69 -11.85 10.50
CA SER A 199 -56.03 -12.68 11.67
C SER A 199 -55.38 -14.08 11.69
N PRO A 200 -55.16 -14.80 10.56
CA PRO A 200 -54.46 -16.08 10.60
C PRO A 200 -53.00 -15.96 11.05
N PHE A 201 -52.31 -14.88 10.69
CA PHE A 201 -50.90 -14.64 11.04
C PHE A 201 -50.75 -14.18 12.50
N PHE A 202 -51.70 -13.39 13.01
CA PHE A 202 -51.73 -13.02 14.43
C PHE A 202 -52.06 -14.23 15.32
N LEU A 203 -53.02 -15.07 14.92
CA LEU A 203 -53.41 -16.26 15.70
C LEU A 203 -52.36 -17.38 15.69
N THR A 204 -51.51 -17.48 14.66
CA THR A 204 -50.37 -18.41 14.64
C THR A 204 -49.09 -17.83 15.27
N GLY A 205 -49.09 -16.56 15.69
CA GLY A 205 -47.90 -15.88 16.19
C GLY A 205 -46.83 -15.61 15.12
N MET A 206 -47.19 -15.67 13.83
CA MET A 206 -46.30 -15.31 12.72
C MET A 206 -46.14 -13.79 12.55
N ALA A 207 -47.09 -13.01 13.07
CA ALA A 207 -47.07 -11.55 13.08
C ALA A 207 -47.54 -11.01 14.44
N GLU A 208 -47.15 -9.78 14.78
CA GLU A 208 -47.50 -9.09 16.03
C GLU A 208 -48.04 -7.68 15.73
N GLN A 209 -48.96 -7.16 16.56
CA GLN A 209 -49.54 -5.82 16.40
C GLN A 209 -48.61 -4.72 16.94
N LYS A 210 -47.51 -4.49 16.21
CA LYS A 210 -46.45 -3.55 16.59
C LYS A 210 -46.00 -2.68 15.41
N GLN A 211 -45.35 -1.56 15.74
CA GLN A 211 -44.82 -0.60 14.79
C GLN A 211 -43.37 -0.25 15.13
N LEU A 212 -42.56 -0.08 14.09
CA LEU A 212 -41.20 0.46 14.16
C LEU A 212 -41.22 1.94 13.76
N ILE A 213 -40.61 2.81 14.58
CA ILE A 213 -40.52 4.25 14.34
C ILE A 213 -39.04 4.67 14.28
N ASP A 214 -38.56 5.08 13.10
CA ASP A 214 -37.20 5.62 12.88
C ASP A 214 -37.15 7.14 13.16
N VAL A 215 -36.50 7.52 14.26
CA VAL A 215 -36.35 8.92 14.70
C VAL A 215 -34.94 9.42 14.36
N GLU A 216 -34.82 10.24 13.31
CA GLU A 216 -33.54 10.85 12.90
C GLU A 216 -33.11 11.97 13.85
N LEU A 217 -32.21 11.64 14.78
CA LEU A 217 -31.71 12.55 15.81
C LEU A 217 -30.68 13.52 15.20
N PHE A 218 -29.58 12.99 14.65
CA PHE A 218 -28.57 13.77 13.93
C PHE A 218 -28.48 13.31 12.47
N SER A 219 -28.48 14.25 11.52
CA SER A 219 -28.26 13.97 10.10
C SER A 219 -26.77 13.94 9.71
N ASP A 220 -25.99 14.86 10.29
CA ASP A 220 -24.55 15.01 10.11
C ASP A 220 -23.87 15.25 11.48
N TYR A 221 -23.66 14.17 12.23
CA TYR A 221 -22.88 14.18 13.46
C TYR A 221 -21.40 13.98 13.16
N LYS A 222 -20.52 14.84 13.70
CA LYS A 222 -19.06 14.69 13.60
C LYS A 222 -18.46 14.63 15.00
N THR A 223 -17.63 13.62 15.26
CA THR A 223 -16.90 13.51 16.54
C THR A 223 -15.59 14.32 16.48
N ASN A 224 -15.39 15.18 17.46
CA ASN A 224 -14.20 16.02 17.60
C ASN A 224 -13.04 15.25 18.25
N ALA A 225 -11.82 15.42 17.75
CA ALA A 225 -10.64 14.73 18.29
C ALA A 225 -10.26 15.23 19.71
N PHE A 226 -10.41 16.53 19.98
CA PHE A 226 -10.09 17.13 21.28
C PHE A 226 -11.11 16.81 22.39
N GLN A 227 -12.37 16.56 22.03
CA GLN A 227 -13.45 16.20 22.96
C GLN A 227 -14.27 15.06 22.34
N PRO A 228 -13.76 13.80 22.39
CA PRO A 228 -14.40 12.65 21.78
C PRO A 228 -15.69 12.27 22.51
N SER A 229 -16.74 11.93 21.76
CA SER A 229 -18.02 11.47 22.29
C SER A 229 -17.94 9.98 22.63
N ILE A 230 -18.09 9.64 23.92
CA ILE A 230 -17.88 8.29 24.48
C ILE A 230 -19.19 7.55 24.72
N GLY A 231 -20.29 8.29 24.84
CA GLY A 231 -21.62 7.74 24.97
C GLY A 231 -22.67 8.82 24.78
N ALA A 232 -23.91 8.42 24.94
CA ALA A 232 -25.04 9.34 24.99
C ALA A 232 -26.07 8.88 26.01
N VAL A 233 -26.75 9.87 26.61
CA VAL A 233 -28.00 9.64 27.32
C VAL A 233 -29.14 9.94 26.36
N ILE A 234 -30.08 9.00 26.25
CA ILE A 234 -31.32 9.11 25.48
C ILE A 234 -32.47 9.20 26.48
N GLU A 235 -33.37 10.15 26.27
CA GLU A 235 -34.49 10.47 27.16
C GLU A 235 -35.77 10.59 26.32
N VAL A 236 -36.80 9.81 26.67
CA VAL A 236 -38.12 9.91 26.01
C VAL A 236 -39.04 10.72 26.91
N LEU A 237 -39.40 11.93 26.47
CA LEU A 237 -40.18 12.91 27.24
C LEU A 237 -41.69 12.57 27.24
N SER A 238 -42.01 11.36 27.73
CA SER A 238 -43.36 10.90 28.04
C SER A 238 -43.31 9.86 29.16
N ARG A 239 -44.18 10.00 30.16
CA ARG A 239 -44.38 9.05 31.27
C ARG A 239 -45.32 7.88 30.93
N ARG A 240 -46.06 7.98 29.82
CA ARG A 240 -47.10 7.03 29.42
C ARG A 240 -46.74 6.20 28.19
N VAL A 241 -45.59 6.47 27.56
CA VAL A 241 -45.12 5.77 26.38
C VAL A 241 -44.82 4.30 26.69
N GLN A 242 -45.32 3.40 25.83
CA GLN A 242 -45.08 1.96 25.94
C GLN A 242 -44.16 1.54 24.79
N ILE A 243 -42.99 0.99 25.12
CA ILE A 243 -41.91 0.62 24.19
C ILE A 243 -41.50 -0.82 24.52
N TYR A 244 -41.45 -1.70 23.51
CA TYR A 244 -40.98 -3.08 23.68
C TYR A 244 -39.45 -3.18 23.60
N SER A 245 -38.87 -2.48 22.62
CA SER A 245 -37.44 -2.50 22.33
C SER A 245 -37.03 -1.18 21.67
N SER A 246 -35.75 -0.87 21.71
CA SER A 246 -35.21 0.22 20.91
C SER A 246 -33.77 -0.02 20.52
N GLN A 247 -33.36 0.52 19.37
CA GLN A 247 -32.02 0.37 18.81
C GLN A 247 -31.51 1.71 18.31
N LEU A 248 -30.33 2.14 18.77
CA LEU A 248 -29.66 3.27 18.14
C LEU A 248 -28.87 2.76 16.94
N ARG A 249 -29.10 3.36 15.77
CA ARG A 249 -28.36 3.10 14.54
C ARG A 249 -27.51 4.32 14.17
N ILE A 250 -26.21 4.07 14.03
CA ILE A 250 -25.20 5.06 13.62
C ILE A 250 -24.69 4.62 12.25
N HIS A 251 -24.95 5.41 11.21
CA HIS A 251 -24.58 5.13 9.82
C HIS A 251 -23.60 6.19 9.29
N ALA A 252 -22.47 5.78 8.72
CA ALA A 252 -21.51 6.71 8.14
C ALA A 252 -22.06 7.32 6.83
N TYR A 253 -22.06 8.65 6.72
CA TYR A 253 -22.42 9.32 5.48
C TYR A 253 -21.20 9.38 4.55
N PHE A 254 -21.09 8.41 3.65
CA PHE A 254 -19.97 8.36 2.71
C PHE A 254 -20.17 9.29 1.51
N THR A 255 -19.12 10.04 1.19
CA THR A 255 -19.04 10.95 0.03
C THR A 255 -17.74 10.68 -0.74
N GLY A 256 -17.68 11.16 -2.00
CA GLY A 256 -16.49 11.00 -2.85
C GLY A 256 -16.06 9.54 -3.04
N ILE A 257 -14.76 9.28 -2.88
CA ILE A 257 -14.17 7.93 -3.06
C ILE A 257 -14.80 6.90 -2.11
N ARG A 258 -15.09 7.28 -0.85
CA ARG A 258 -15.74 6.37 0.13
C ARG A 258 -17.13 5.91 -0.33
N TYR A 259 -17.89 6.79 -1.00
CA TYR A 259 -19.21 6.44 -1.53
C TYR A 259 -19.11 5.36 -2.61
N VAL A 260 -18.15 5.48 -3.54
CA VAL A 260 -17.94 4.50 -4.60
C VAL A 260 -17.50 3.15 -4.03
N LEU A 261 -16.57 3.14 -3.05
CA LEU A 261 -16.12 1.93 -2.37
C LEU A 261 -17.24 1.22 -1.61
N TYR A 262 -18.12 1.98 -0.93
CA TYR A 262 -19.24 1.41 -0.17
C TYR A 262 -20.38 0.90 -1.08
N ASN A 263 -20.78 1.67 -2.09
CA ASN A 263 -21.93 1.33 -2.94
C ASN A 263 -21.58 0.33 -4.05
N PHE A 264 -20.32 0.28 -4.49
CA PHE A 264 -19.86 -0.62 -5.56
C PHE A 264 -18.54 -1.33 -5.21
N PRO A 265 -18.51 -2.17 -4.16
CA PRO A 265 -17.28 -2.79 -3.67
C PRO A 265 -16.60 -3.69 -4.73
N LEU A 266 -17.38 -4.38 -5.58
CA LEU A 266 -16.82 -5.24 -6.62
C LEU A 266 -16.14 -4.44 -7.76
N THR A 267 -16.77 -3.38 -8.26
CA THR A 267 -16.19 -2.60 -9.38
C THR A 267 -15.02 -1.74 -8.92
N SER A 268 -15.09 -1.19 -7.70
CA SER A 268 -13.96 -0.47 -7.09
C SER A 268 -12.77 -1.39 -6.79
N ALA A 269 -13.00 -2.63 -6.37
CA ALA A 269 -11.94 -3.63 -6.22
C ALA A 269 -11.30 -4.02 -7.56
N VAL A 270 -12.10 -4.33 -8.58
CA VAL A 270 -11.57 -4.66 -9.93
C VAL A 270 -10.78 -3.48 -10.51
N LEU A 271 -11.30 -2.25 -10.40
CA LEU A 271 -10.63 -1.06 -10.90
C LEU A 271 -9.33 -0.76 -10.13
N GLY A 272 -9.36 -0.82 -8.80
CA GLY A 272 -8.20 -0.57 -7.94
C GLY A 272 -7.09 -1.60 -8.09
N VAL A 273 -7.44 -2.89 -8.24
CA VAL A 273 -6.47 -3.95 -8.52
C VAL A 273 -5.92 -3.83 -9.95
N ALA A 274 -6.73 -3.41 -10.92
CA ALA A 274 -6.26 -3.19 -12.29
C ALA A 274 -5.29 -1.99 -12.40
N THR A 275 -5.56 -0.86 -11.73
CA THR A 275 -4.65 0.30 -11.74
C THR A 275 -3.35 0.00 -11.01
N ASN A 276 -3.41 -0.58 -9.80
CA ASN A 276 -2.23 -1.01 -9.05
C ASN A 276 -1.38 -2.02 -9.85
N PHE A 277 -2.01 -3.03 -10.46
CA PHE A 277 -1.33 -4.03 -11.28
C PHE A 277 -0.66 -3.40 -12.51
N SER A 278 -1.34 -2.47 -13.18
CA SER A 278 -0.80 -1.75 -14.35
C SER A 278 0.41 -0.89 -13.95
N PHE A 279 0.32 -0.15 -12.85
CA PHE A 279 1.40 0.70 -12.33
C PHE A 279 2.64 -0.13 -11.96
N LEU A 280 2.47 -1.21 -11.20
CA LEU A 280 3.56 -2.11 -10.83
C LEU A 280 4.16 -2.81 -12.06
N SER A 281 3.33 -3.21 -13.04
CA SER A 281 3.79 -3.81 -14.29
C SER A 281 4.62 -2.83 -15.14
N VAL A 282 4.24 -1.55 -15.18
CA VAL A 282 5.02 -0.49 -15.84
C VAL A 282 6.36 -0.27 -15.16
N ILE A 283 6.43 -0.27 -13.83
CA ILE A 283 7.68 -0.17 -13.07
C ILE A 283 8.60 -1.37 -13.37
N VAL A 284 8.07 -2.60 -13.35
CA VAL A 284 8.86 -3.80 -13.69
C VAL A 284 9.30 -3.80 -15.15
N LEU A 285 8.47 -3.31 -16.09
CA LEU A 285 8.83 -3.17 -17.49
C LEU A 285 9.97 -2.15 -17.69
N PHE A 286 9.91 -0.98 -17.05
CA PHE A 286 11.00 -0.01 -17.11
C PHE A 286 12.28 -0.53 -16.43
N SER A 287 12.18 -1.24 -15.31
CA SER A 287 13.32 -1.89 -14.66
C SER A 287 13.96 -2.95 -15.57
N TYR A 288 13.16 -3.76 -16.27
CA TYR A 288 13.62 -4.75 -17.24
C TYR A 288 14.27 -4.11 -18.47
N LEU A 289 13.70 -3.03 -19.01
CA LEU A 289 14.29 -2.25 -20.10
C LEU A 289 15.61 -1.60 -19.66
N GLN A 290 15.68 -1.04 -18.45
CA GLN A 290 16.90 -0.50 -17.86
C GLN A 290 17.96 -1.58 -17.62
N PHE A 291 17.57 -2.81 -17.26
CA PHE A 291 18.52 -3.93 -17.14
C PHE A 291 19.11 -4.32 -18.50
N ILE A 292 18.32 -4.29 -19.58
CA ILE A 292 18.80 -4.59 -20.94
C ILE A 292 19.65 -3.45 -21.51
N TRP A 293 19.19 -2.19 -21.41
CA TRP A 293 19.87 -1.02 -21.99
C TRP A 293 21.01 -0.50 -21.10
N GLY A 294 20.94 -0.70 -19.78
CA GLY A 294 21.98 -0.32 -18.83
C GLY A 294 23.21 -1.21 -18.86
N GLY A 295 23.13 -2.41 -19.46
CA GLY A 295 24.27 -3.31 -19.70
C GLY A 295 25.26 -2.84 -20.77
N ILE A 296 25.20 -1.57 -21.18
CA ILE A 296 25.98 -0.96 -22.27
C ILE A 296 27.10 -0.03 -21.77
N TRP A 297 27.17 0.25 -20.45
CA TRP A 297 28.41 0.74 -19.82
C TRP A 297 29.25 -0.44 -19.29
N PRO A 298 30.58 -0.31 -19.29
CA PRO A 298 31.41 -1.24 -20.04
C PRO A 298 31.48 -2.68 -19.49
N PRO A 299 31.67 -3.67 -20.38
CA PRO A 299 31.61 -5.08 -20.02
C PRO A 299 32.77 -5.50 -19.12
N ASN A 300 32.63 -6.70 -18.52
CA ASN A 300 33.69 -7.45 -17.86
C ASN A 300 35.04 -7.22 -18.56
N GLN A 301 36.06 -6.77 -17.81
CA GLN A 301 37.43 -6.89 -18.28
C GLN A 301 37.72 -8.36 -18.52
N VAL A 302 37.70 -8.78 -19.79
CA VAL A 302 38.29 -10.03 -20.23
C VAL A 302 39.76 -9.92 -19.84
N ARG A 303 40.13 -10.54 -18.73
CA ARG A 303 41.50 -10.55 -18.22
C ARG A 303 42.31 -11.42 -19.17
N VAL A 304 42.70 -10.84 -20.31
CA VAL A 304 43.58 -11.43 -21.30
C VAL A 304 44.85 -11.77 -20.54
N ARG A 305 44.99 -13.05 -20.17
CA ARG A 305 46.23 -13.60 -19.65
C ARG A 305 47.18 -13.67 -20.84
N VAL A 306 47.76 -12.52 -21.17
CA VAL A 306 48.89 -12.43 -22.10
C VAL A 306 49.94 -13.37 -21.54
N MET A 307 50.08 -14.54 -22.16
CA MET A 307 51.19 -15.43 -21.85
C MET A 307 52.45 -14.64 -22.17
N MET A 308 53.26 -14.40 -21.13
CA MET A 308 54.38 -13.46 -21.15
C MET A 308 55.57 -14.08 -21.89
N GLY A 309 55.42 -14.25 -23.20
CA GLY A 309 56.32 -15.00 -24.06
C GLY A 309 57.67 -14.32 -24.24
N ASP A 310 58.69 -14.85 -23.55
CA ASP A 310 60.11 -14.60 -23.78
C ASP A 310 60.53 -13.14 -24.03
N ASN A 311 60.26 -12.25 -23.07
CA ASN A 311 60.89 -10.93 -23.02
C ASN A 311 62.42 -11.00 -23.15
N THR A 312 63.03 -12.10 -22.68
CA THR A 312 64.44 -12.46 -22.84
C THR A 312 64.93 -12.36 -24.29
N ARG A 313 64.17 -12.87 -25.27
CA ARG A 313 64.54 -12.83 -26.70
C ARG A 313 64.49 -11.42 -27.30
N ILE A 314 63.69 -10.53 -26.74
CA ILE A 314 63.60 -9.13 -27.16
C ILE A 314 64.73 -8.31 -26.49
N GLN A 315 65.06 -8.60 -25.23
CA GLN A 315 66.21 -8.01 -24.55
C GLN A 315 67.54 -8.43 -25.19
N GLN A 316 67.76 -9.72 -25.49
CA GLN A 316 68.97 -10.19 -26.18
C GLN A 316 69.16 -9.49 -27.53
N ARG A 317 68.12 -9.37 -28.37
CA ARG A 317 68.25 -8.63 -29.64
C ARG A 317 68.54 -7.13 -29.47
N ARG A 318 68.12 -6.50 -28.35
CA ARG A 318 68.51 -5.13 -28.02
C ARG A 318 69.95 -5.02 -27.52
N GLU A 319 70.43 -5.97 -26.73
CA GLU A 319 71.84 -6.00 -26.29
C GLU A 319 72.80 -6.33 -27.45
N GLU A 320 72.45 -7.26 -28.33
CA GLU A 320 73.23 -7.55 -29.54
C GLU A 320 73.26 -6.37 -30.50
N ALA A 321 72.14 -5.64 -30.66
CA ALA A 321 72.12 -4.41 -31.45
C ALA A 321 73.00 -3.31 -30.83
N ARG A 322 72.89 -3.10 -29.50
CA ARG A 322 73.73 -2.13 -28.77
C ARG A 322 75.23 -2.48 -28.92
N LYS A 323 75.62 -3.75 -28.69
CA LYS A 323 77.00 -4.23 -28.88
C LYS A 323 77.53 -4.13 -30.31
N ARG A 324 76.66 -4.06 -31.32
CA ARG A 324 77.08 -3.73 -32.71
C ARG A 324 77.38 -2.24 -32.85
N MET A 325 76.48 -1.37 -32.40
CA MET A 325 76.69 0.09 -32.44
C MET A 325 77.91 0.52 -31.62
N ASP A 326 78.10 -0.04 -30.41
CA ASP A 326 79.25 0.26 -29.56
C ASP A 326 80.57 -0.14 -30.24
N LYS A 327 80.58 -1.26 -30.98
CA LYS A 327 81.74 -1.74 -31.74
C LYS A 327 82.00 -0.91 -33.01
N GLU A 328 80.95 -0.42 -33.65
CA GLU A 328 81.00 0.45 -34.83
C GLU A 328 81.53 1.86 -34.44
N ASN A 329 81.06 2.41 -33.31
CA ASN A 329 81.58 3.65 -32.73
C ASN A 329 83.06 3.51 -32.30
N SER A 330 83.42 2.39 -31.66
CA SER A 330 84.81 2.07 -31.27
C SER A 330 85.79 1.98 -32.46
N GLN A 331 85.29 1.98 -33.71
CA GLN A 331 86.11 2.00 -34.92
C GLN A 331 86.11 3.37 -35.63
N ALA A 332 85.27 4.33 -35.18
CA ALA A 332 85.28 5.70 -35.67
C ALA A 332 86.34 6.58 -34.95
N ASP A 333 86.56 6.35 -33.65
CA ASP A 333 87.44 7.18 -32.79
C ASP A 333 88.96 7.04 -33.07
N LEU A 334 89.37 6.44 -34.19
CA LEU A 334 90.78 6.25 -34.58
C LEU A 334 91.26 7.11 -35.76
N CYS A 335 90.44 8.05 -36.27
CA CYS A 335 90.82 8.95 -37.38
C CYS A 335 90.19 10.36 -37.24
N ALA A 336 90.77 11.22 -36.42
CA ALA A 336 90.42 12.64 -36.32
C ALA A 336 91.68 13.53 -36.14
N PRO A 337 92.01 14.44 -37.09
CA PRO A 337 93.07 15.44 -36.96
C PRO A 337 92.59 16.77 -36.33
N GLU A 338 93.50 17.73 -36.14
CA GLU A 338 93.45 18.69 -35.02
C GLU A 338 93.43 20.19 -35.43
N VAL A 339 92.35 20.91 -35.04
CA VAL A 339 92.28 22.32 -34.54
C VAL A 339 92.50 23.53 -35.52
N ILE A 340 92.16 24.73 -34.99
CA ILE A 340 92.31 26.14 -35.47
C ILE A 340 91.15 26.65 -36.38
N GLY A 341 90.48 27.79 -36.11
CA GLY A 341 90.58 28.80 -35.02
C GLY A 341 89.33 29.73 -34.96
N SER A 342 88.95 30.32 -33.80
CA SER A 342 89.29 31.69 -33.30
C SER A 342 88.68 32.86 -34.12
N VAL A 343 88.05 33.92 -33.60
CA VAL A 343 87.87 34.51 -32.22
C VAL A 343 86.36 34.81 -31.97
N THR A 344 85.78 35.58 -31.03
CA THR A 344 86.10 36.61 -29.98
C THR A 344 84.97 36.50 -28.91
N GLU A 345 85.06 36.74 -27.59
CA GLU A 345 85.33 37.95 -26.75
C GLU A 345 84.41 39.17 -26.99
N ALA A 346 83.82 39.85 -25.98
CA ALA A 346 83.93 39.80 -24.50
C ALA A 346 82.54 40.10 -23.83
N SER A 347 82.29 40.38 -22.53
CA SER A 347 83.13 40.67 -21.35
C SER A 347 82.52 40.21 -19.99
N TYR A 348 82.11 41.09 -19.07
CA TYR A 348 81.75 40.81 -17.65
C TYR A 348 80.70 41.80 -17.07
N PHE A 349 80.22 41.46 -15.84
CA PHE A 349 79.43 42.17 -14.80
C PHE A 349 77.99 41.62 -14.61
N GLN A 350 77.62 40.92 -13.53
CA GLN A 350 77.73 41.13 -12.05
C GLN A 350 76.48 41.80 -11.45
N GLY A 351 75.88 41.15 -10.44
CA GLY A 351 74.76 41.68 -9.64
C GLY A 351 73.95 40.55 -8.97
N SER A 352 73.77 40.60 -7.66
CA SER A 352 73.23 39.49 -6.85
C SER A 352 72.19 39.94 -5.82
N ASP A 353 71.12 39.14 -5.67
CA ASP A 353 70.31 38.99 -4.44
C ASP A 353 69.48 40.25 -4.00
N PRO A 354 68.60 40.19 -2.96
CA PRO A 354 68.32 39.08 -2.04
C PRO A 354 66.83 38.80 -1.66
N VAL A 355 66.62 37.65 -0.97
CA VAL A 355 65.72 37.46 0.22
C VAL A 355 64.19 37.70 0.09
N ALA A 356 63.29 36.89 0.68
CA ALA A 356 63.32 35.51 1.20
C ALA A 356 61.86 35.01 1.45
N GLY A 357 61.69 33.72 1.81
CA GLY A 357 60.51 33.21 2.52
C GLY A 357 60.68 33.34 4.05
N PRO A 358 60.16 32.41 4.89
CA PRO A 358 59.41 31.18 4.59
C PRO A 358 58.17 30.94 5.52
N SER A 359 57.70 29.69 5.61
CA SER A 359 57.31 28.89 6.81
C SER A 359 56.92 29.55 8.16
N GLU A 360 56.11 28.94 9.05
CA GLU A 360 55.63 27.53 9.15
C GLU A 360 54.32 27.34 9.97
N THR A 361 54.04 26.07 10.34
CA THR A 361 52.83 25.44 10.93
C THR A 361 52.59 25.63 12.45
N ALA A 362 51.51 24.97 12.95
CA ALA A 362 51.15 24.63 14.36
C ALA A 362 50.10 25.55 15.03
N GLU A 363 49.20 25.12 15.94
CA GLU A 363 48.85 23.77 16.45
C GLU A 363 47.44 23.72 17.13
N ALA A 364 47.08 22.55 17.69
CA ALA A 364 46.18 22.32 18.84
C ALA A 364 44.65 22.61 18.79
N SER A 365 43.88 21.51 18.67
CA SER A 365 42.78 21.06 19.56
C SER A 365 42.01 22.05 20.46
N GLY A 366 40.67 22.05 20.37
CA GLY A 366 39.75 22.48 21.43
C GLY A 366 38.29 22.60 20.96
N ALA A 367 37.32 22.27 21.82
CA ALA A 367 35.89 22.48 21.56
C ALA A 367 35.13 22.74 22.86
N ASP A 368 34.30 23.80 22.90
CA ASP A 368 33.17 23.93 23.83
C ASP A 368 32.20 25.09 23.44
N VAL A 369 31.06 25.19 24.13
CA VAL A 369 29.89 26.06 23.81
C VAL A 369 29.48 26.93 25.03
N PRO A 370 29.21 28.25 24.91
CA PRO A 370 27.88 28.78 25.34
C PRO A 370 27.41 30.16 24.78
N GLY A 371 26.15 30.56 25.08
CA GLY A 371 25.62 31.95 25.07
C GLY A 371 24.65 32.28 23.91
N ALA A 372 23.42 32.83 24.04
CA ALA A 372 22.70 33.64 25.07
C ALA A 372 23.18 35.13 25.16
N LYS A 373 22.34 36.17 25.39
CA LYS A 373 20.87 36.33 25.56
C LYS A 373 20.52 37.86 25.59
N GLU A 374 19.25 38.26 25.39
CA GLU A 374 18.52 39.47 25.94
C GLU A 374 17.17 39.60 25.18
N GLN A 375 15.96 39.86 25.74
CA GLN A 375 15.41 40.90 26.66
C GLN A 375 14.96 42.18 25.91
N GLU A 376 13.89 42.91 26.29
CA GLU A 376 13.17 42.99 27.58
C GLU A 376 11.66 43.40 27.47
N ALA A 377 10.96 43.59 28.60
CA ALA A 377 9.57 44.09 28.72
C ALA A 377 9.40 44.98 30.00
N PRO A 378 8.40 45.88 30.07
CA PRO A 378 7.33 45.80 31.10
C PRO A 378 5.93 46.24 30.54
N ASP A 379 4.74 46.00 31.13
CA ASP A 379 4.21 45.97 32.53
C ASP A 379 3.96 47.40 33.13
N CYS A 380 2.90 47.76 33.89
CA CYS A 380 1.77 47.06 34.55
C CYS A 380 0.55 48.01 34.81
N LYS A 381 -0.68 47.51 35.07
CA LYS A 381 -1.65 47.97 36.14
C LYS A 381 -3.12 47.48 36.03
N GLU A 382 -3.76 47.28 37.18
CA GLU A 382 -5.22 47.10 37.43
C GLU A 382 -5.89 48.40 37.98
N PRO A 383 -7.23 48.44 38.16
CA PRO A 383 -7.80 48.43 39.52
C PRO A 383 -9.17 47.68 39.70
N GLU A 384 -9.75 47.77 40.91
CA GLU A 384 -10.85 46.92 41.48
C GLU A 384 -12.32 47.45 41.28
N GLU A 385 -13.26 46.94 42.10
CA GLU A 385 -14.75 46.95 42.05
C GLU A 385 -15.45 48.35 42.11
N GLU A 386 -16.73 48.57 41.77
CA GLU A 386 -17.99 48.02 42.36
C GLU A 386 -19.29 48.30 41.54
N VAL A 387 -20.37 47.54 41.83
CA VAL A 387 -21.84 47.85 41.78
C VAL A 387 -22.53 48.41 40.49
N GLY A 388 -23.67 47.78 40.09
CA GLY A 388 -24.75 48.48 39.32
C GLY A 388 -25.75 47.59 38.54
N SER A 389 -27.07 47.81 38.71
CA SER A 389 -28.16 46.99 38.15
C SER A 389 -28.62 47.30 36.70
N ASP A 390 -29.43 46.37 36.17
CA ASP A 390 -30.47 46.50 35.13
C ASP A 390 -30.11 46.79 33.66
N GLY A 391 -30.75 46.02 32.76
CA GLY A 391 -30.76 46.23 31.31
C GLY A 391 -31.22 45.00 30.52
N LEU A 392 -32.45 45.04 29.96
CA LEU A 392 -32.88 44.05 28.96
C LEU A 392 -32.14 44.30 27.64
N ALA A 393 -31.62 43.24 27.02
CA ALA A 393 -31.07 43.27 25.66
C ALA A 393 -31.59 42.10 24.82
N GLU A 394 -32.50 42.46 23.91
CA GLU A 394 -33.08 41.72 22.79
C GLU A 394 -32.15 40.68 22.13
N CYS A 395 -32.59 39.42 21.99
CA CYS A 395 -31.90 38.40 21.20
C CYS A 395 -32.41 38.41 19.75
N GLN A 396 -31.51 38.69 18.80
CA GLN A 396 -31.83 38.89 17.39
C GLN A 396 -31.59 37.62 16.55
N GLU A 397 -32.49 37.31 15.60
CA GLU A 397 -32.40 36.12 14.74
C GLU A 397 -31.28 36.19 13.68
N PRO A 398 -30.55 35.09 13.44
CA PRO A 398 -29.84 34.84 12.18
C PRO A 398 -30.82 34.31 11.10
N GLN A 399 -30.65 34.76 9.85
CA GLN A 399 -31.60 34.54 8.76
C GLN A 399 -31.52 33.14 8.08
N GLN A 400 -32.53 32.86 7.25
CA GLN A 400 -32.79 31.59 6.56
C GLN A 400 -31.89 31.32 5.34
N GLY A 401 -31.63 30.04 5.06
CA GLY A 401 -31.06 29.53 3.81
C GLY A 401 -30.24 28.24 4.03
N GLU A 402 -30.47 27.09 3.39
CA GLU A 402 -31.50 26.70 2.40
C GLU A 402 -32.08 25.31 2.77
N THR A 403 -33.40 25.15 2.74
CA THR A 403 -34.06 23.86 3.04
C THR A 403 -34.31 23.05 1.77
N THR A 404 -33.32 22.25 1.36
CA THR A 404 -33.49 21.28 0.26
C THR A 404 -34.42 20.14 0.68
N LEU A 405 -35.68 20.20 0.23
CA LEU A 405 -36.71 19.17 0.44
C LEU A 405 -36.36 17.87 -0.29
N ARG A 406 -35.53 17.04 0.34
CA ARG A 406 -35.15 15.72 -0.17
C ARG A 406 -36.29 14.72 0.05
N GLN A 407 -37.14 14.57 -0.97
CA GLN A 407 -38.21 13.57 -1.01
C GLN A 407 -37.64 12.17 -0.67
N ARG A 408 -38.23 11.49 0.32
CA ARG A 408 -37.94 10.08 0.60
C ARG A 408 -38.59 9.21 -0.48
N PRO A 409 -37.89 8.25 -1.10
CA PRO A 409 -38.58 7.16 -1.81
C PRO A 409 -39.42 6.34 -0.82
N ALA A 410 -40.49 5.72 -1.31
CA ALA A 410 -41.52 5.10 -0.48
C ALA A 410 -41.02 3.85 0.29
N ALA A 411 -41.79 3.45 1.30
CA ALA A 411 -41.51 2.28 2.13
C ALA A 411 -41.52 0.97 1.32
N TRP A 412 -40.59 0.07 1.67
CA TRP A 412 -40.65 -1.32 1.24
C TRP A 412 -41.54 -2.12 2.20
N MET A 413 -42.56 -2.80 1.67
CA MET A 413 -43.37 -3.75 2.42
C MET A 413 -42.73 -5.14 2.39
N SER A 414 -42.26 -5.62 3.55
CA SER A 414 -42.30 -7.05 3.95
C SER A 414 -41.58 -7.21 5.29
N LEU A 415 -42.12 -7.92 6.28
CA LEU A 415 -43.46 -8.50 6.39
C LEU A 415 -43.89 -8.48 7.86
#